data_AF-A0A968P1P4-F1
#
_entry.id   AF-A0A968P1P4-F1
#
_cell.length_a   1.000
_cell.length_b   1.000
_cell.length_c   1.000
_cell.angle_alpha   90.00
_cell.angle_beta   90.00
_cell.angle_gamma   90.00
#
_symmetry.space_group_name_H-M   'P 1'
#
loop_
_entity.id
_entity.type
_entity.pdbx_description
1 polymer ?
#
loop_
_entity_poly.entity_id
_entity_poly.type
_entity_poly.pdbx_seq_one_letter_code
_entity_poly.pdbx_strand_id
1 'polypeptide(L)'
;MHPLLLRIRQAHQDHLAEVRRREEEIEVSSKPLRLLGEFFFEVADWAEVMHLWEERVLFPLVASKPNIRSGGPHCMLYLDMHHVARPFERAAWACSRTSAKMIQIKDLPVHLRNFFSENSPICIPVEDHLAMRQIRDRAREILREKTVSFDVQSELLYLMRVYSTLLKSHFDKEDNCFLVLCRNLLGDNELAELEAFPERG
;
A
#
# COMPACT_ATOMS: atom_id res chain seq x y z
N MET A 1 16.19 -0.42 17.13
CA MET A 1 14.82 -0.64 16.60
C MET A 1 14.51 -2.12 16.84
N HIS A 2 13.30 -2.47 17.29
CA HIS A 2 12.95 -3.86 17.60
C HIS A 2 13.13 -4.77 16.36
N PRO A 3 13.56 -6.05 16.50
CA PRO A 3 13.83 -6.94 15.37
C PRO A 3 12.68 -7.07 14.36
N LEU A 4 11.43 -7.13 14.83
CA LEU A 4 10.25 -7.15 13.95
C LEU A 4 10.18 -5.94 13.02
N LEU A 5 10.34 -4.73 13.55
CA LEU A 5 10.24 -3.50 12.77
C LEU A 5 11.39 -3.38 11.76
N LEU A 6 12.56 -3.93 12.09
CA LEU A 6 13.67 -4.05 11.14
C LEU A 6 13.36 -5.05 10.02
N ARG A 7 12.70 -6.17 10.32
CA ARG A 7 12.26 -7.15 9.30
C ARG A 7 11.23 -6.55 8.35
N ILE A 8 10.26 -5.80 8.86
CA ILE A 8 9.27 -5.08 8.03
C ILE A 8 9.98 -4.12 7.08
N ARG A 9 10.86 -3.26 7.63
CA ARG A 9 11.66 -2.31 6.82
C ARG A 9 12.51 -3.01 5.76
N GLN A 10 13.14 -4.13 6.11
CA GLN A 10 13.93 -4.90 5.14
C GLN A 10 13.04 -5.46 4.03
N ALA A 11 11.86 -6.00 4.39
CA ALA A 11 10.89 -6.50 3.42
C ALA A 11 10.45 -5.39 2.44
N HIS A 12 10.23 -4.17 2.93
CA HIS A 12 9.94 -3.00 2.07
C HIS A 12 11.07 -2.76 1.07
N GLN A 13 12.31 -2.72 1.54
CA GLN A 13 13.49 -2.47 0.71
C GLN A 13 13.70 -3.55 -0.36
N ASP A 14 13.56 -4.82 0.02
CA ASP A 14 13.70 -5.96 -0.88
C ASP A 14 12.60 -5.94 -1.95
N HIS A 15 11.37 -5.59 -1.56
CA HIS A 15 10.28 -5.47 -2.50
C HIS A 15 10.46 -4.32 -3.48
N LEU A 16 10.90 -3.15 -3.03
CA LEU A 16 11.18 -2.03 -3.92
C LEU A 16 12.36 -2.31 -4.85
N ALA A 17 13.36 -3.07 -4.40
CA ALA A 17 14.45 -3.52 -5.26
C ALA A 17 13.92 -4.44 -6.38
N GLU A 18 13.02 -5.37 -6.04
CA GLU A 18 12.39 -6.24 -7.04
C GLU A 18 11.51 -5.46 -8.02
N VAL A 19 10.71 -4.50 -7.54
CA VAL A 19 9.93 -3.60 -8.41
C VAL A 19 10.82 -2.85 -9.39
N ARG A 20 11.92 -2.24 -8.93
CA ARG A 20 12.86 -1.52 -9.79
C ARG A 20 13.48 -2.44 -10.86
N ARG A 21 13.98 -3.60 -10.44
CA ARG A 21 14.60 -4.59 -11.33
C ARG A 21 13.65 -4.97 -12.47
N ARG A 22 12.37 -5.09 -12.18
CA ARG A 22 11.35 -5.52 -13.14
C ARG A 22 10.82 -4.38 -14.00
N GLU A 23 10.74 -3.16 -13.46
CA GLU A 23 10.50 -1.94 -14.24
C GLU A 23 11.57 -1.80 -15.34
N GLU A 24 12.85 -1.99 -15.01
CA GLU A 24 13.97 -1.98 -15.96
C GLU A 24 13.81 -3.08 -17.04
N GLU A 25 13.43 -4.30 -16.66
CA GLU A 25 13.18 -5.37 -17.63
C GLU A 25 12.05 -5.04 -18.61
N ILE A 26 11.02 -4.32 -18.16
CA ILE A 26 9.88 -3.92 -18.99
C ILE A 26 10.28 -2.80 -19.95
N GLU A 27 11.07 -1.83 -19.51
CA GLU A 27 11.55 -0.75 -20.38
C GLU A 27 12.46 -1.25 -21.51
N VAL A 28 13.23 -2.31 -21.25
CA VAL A 28 14.18 -2.87 -22.21
C VAL A 28 13.53 -3.88 -23.17
N SER A 29 12.35 -4.42 -22.87
CA SER A 29 11.76 -5.51 -23.64
C SER A 29 10.33 -5.25 -24.11
N SER A 30 10.04 -5.61 -25.38
CA SER A 30 8.68 -5.71 -25.91
C SER A 30 7.99 -6.97 -25.39
N LYS A 31 7.91 -7.12 -24.05
CA LYS A 31 7.35 -8.30 -23.40
C LYS A 31 5.85 -8.46 -23.75
N PRO A 32 5.37 -9.70 -23.98
CA PRO A 32 3.94 -9.98 -24.12
C PRO A 32 3.13 -9.48 -22.92
N LEU A 33 1.91 -8.97 -23.18
CA LEU A 33 0.93 -8.51 -22.19
C LEU A 33 0.76 -9.47 -20.99
N ARG A 34 0.82 -10.79 -21.26
CA ARG A 34 0.73 -11.81 -20.23
C ARG A 34 1.83 -11.68 -19.17
N LEU A 35 3.08 -11.47 -19.58
CA LEU A 35 4.21 -11.30 -18.66
C LEU A 35 4.11 -10.00 -17.87
N LEU A 36 3.54 -8.95 -18.48
CA LEU A 36 3.28 -7.68 -17.80
C LEU A 36 2.23 -7.86 -16.69
N GLY A 37 1.14 -8.56 -16.99
CA GLY A 37 0.09 -8.87 -16.00
C GLY A 37 0.58 -9.78 -14.87
N GLU A 38 1.33 -10.84 -15.21
CA GLU A 38 1.94 -11.73 -14.21
C GLU A 38 2.87 -10.96 -13.27
N PHE A 39 3.73 -10.10 -13.82
CA PHE A 39 4.62 -9.25 -13.02
C PHE A 39 3.84 -8.30 -12.09
N PHE A 40 2.86 -7.59 -12.63
CA PHE A 40 2.07 -6.63 -11.84
C PHE A 40 1.40 -7.30 -10.64
N PHE A 41 0.83 -8.50 -10.82
CA PHE A 41 0.18 -9.22 -9.71
C PHE A 41 1.16 -9.87 -8.75
N GLU A 42 2.32 -10.35 -9.20
CA GLU A 42 3.37 -10.84 -8.29
C GLU A 42 3.78 -9.75 -7.29
N VAL A 43 3.97 -8.52 -7.78
CA VAL A 43 4.25 -7.35 -6.94
C VAL A 43 3.05 -7.00 -6.05
N ALA A 44 1.87 -6.83 -6.65
CA ALA A 44 0.71 -6.33 -5.94
C ALA A 44 0.13 -7.30 -4.91
N ASP A 45 0.19 -8.61 -5.16
CA ASP A 45 -0.32 -9.62 -4.25
C ASP A 45 0.62 -9.81 -3.05
N TRP A 46 1.93 -9.64 -3.24
CA TRP A 46 2.85 -9.61 -2.11
C TRP A 46 2.57 -8.42 -1.18
N ALA A 47 2.44 -7.22 -1.73
CA ALA A 47 2.13 -6.03 -0.92
C ALA A 47 0.79 -6.18 -0.20
N GLU A 48 -0.22 -6.79 -0.85
CA GLU A 48 -1.51 -7.06 -0.22
C GLU A 48 -1.41 -7.97 1.00
N VAL A 49 -0.56 -9.01 0.96
CA VAL A 49 -0.39 -9.91 2.11
C VAL A 49 0.11 -9.13 3.32
N MET A 50 1.06 -8.20 3.14
CA MET A 50 1.52 -7.32 4.22
C MET A 50 0.42 -6.36 4.65
N HIS A 51 -0.22 -5.65 3.72
CA HIS A 51 -1.29 -4.70 4.04
C HIS A 51 -2.41 -5.37 4.87
N LEU A 52 -2.79 -6.60 4.53
CA LEU A 52 -3.78 -7.36 5.28
C LEU A 52 -3.30 -7.75 6.68
N TRP A 53 -2.02 -8.11 6.82
CA TRP A 53 -1.43 -8.36 8.14
C TRP A 53 -1.43 -7.10 8.99
N GLU A 54 -1.03 -5.96 8.43
CA GLU A 54 -1.02 -4.68 9.11
C GLU A 54 -2.43 -4.28 9.56
N GLU A 55 -3.39 -4.29 8.65
CA GLU A 55 -4.78 -3.92 8.91
C GLU A 55 -5.46 -4.78 9.99
N ARG A 56 -5.08 -6.06 10.10
CA ARG A 56 -5.73 -7.01 11.00
C ARG A 56 -4.99 -7.22 12.31
N VAL A 57 -3.68 -6.95 12.34
CA VAL A 57 -2.82 -7.29 13.47
C VAL A 57 -2.16 -6.04 14.03
N LEU A 58 -1.37 -5.34 13.23
CA LEU A 58 -0.55 -4.22 13.71
C LEU A 58 -1.38 -2.95 13.96
N PHE A 59 -2.22 -2.56 13.01
CA PHE A 59 -3.02 -1.33 13.05
C PHE A 59 -3.99 -1.30 14.24
N PRO A 60 -4.75 -2.38 14.56
CA PRO A 60 -5.61 -2.38 15.75
C PRO A 60 -4.82 -2.16 17.05
N LEU A 61 -3.66 -2.81 17.17
CA LEU A 61 -2.81 -2.69 18.35
C LEU A 61 -2.29 -1.26 18.52
N VAL A 62 -1.81 -0.65 17.43
CA VAL A 62 -1.29 0.71 17.42
C VAL A 62 -2.41 1.75 17.63
N ALA A 63 -3.57 1.57 16.99
CA ALA A 63 -4.73 2.45 17.13
C ALA A 63 -5.28 2.48 18.56
N SER A 64 -5.13 1.41 19.32
CA SER A 64 -5.59 1.32 20.71
C SER A 64 -4.78 2.19 21.69
N LYS A 65 -3.63 2.72 21.25
CA LYS A 65 -2.69 3.43 22.13
C LYS A 65 -3.18 4.86 22.39
N PRO A 66 -3.19 5.31 23.66
CA PRO A 66 -3.71 6.64 24.02
C PRO A 66 -2.93 7.78 23.34
N ASN A 67 -1.65 7.54 23.06
CA ASN A 67 -0.75 8.51 22.43
C ASN A 67 -0.67 8.35 20.90
N ILE A 68 -1.59 7.64 20.23
CA ILE A 68 -1.54 7.47 18.76
C ILE A 68 -1.50 8.81 18.00
N ARG A 69 -2.06 9.87 18.60
CA ARG A 69 -2.07 11.24 18.04
C ARG A 69 -0.82 12.06 18.37
N SER A 70 0.13 11.55 19.17
CA SER A 70 1.35 12.30 19.49
C SER A 70 2.26 12.49 18.27
N GLY A 71 2.09 11.65 17.24
CA GLY A 71 2.90 11.67 16.04
C GLY A 71 4.38 11.40 16.32
N GLY A 72 5.21 11.77 15.35
CA GLY A 72 6.66 11.70 15.34
C GLY A 72 7.22 12.79 14.43
N PRO A 73 8.56 12.92 14.34
CA PRO A 73 9.22 14.07 13.70
C PRO A 73 8.85 14.28 12.23
N HIS A 74 8.43 13.21 11.52
CA HIS A 74 8.02 13.29 10.12
C HIS A 74 6.49 13.24 9.90
N CYS A 75 5.67 13.09 10.95
CA CYS A 75 4.22 12.96 10.78
C CYS A 75 3.58 14.16 10.08
N MET A 76 4.02 15.38 10.40
CA MET A 76 3.48 16.59 9.76
C MET A 76 3.81 16.64 8.27
N LEU A 77 5.05 16.32 7.90
CA LEU A 77 5.46 16.24 6.50
C LEU A 77 4.58 15.25 5.72
N TYR A 78 4.39 14.04 6.26
CA TYR A 78 3.62 13.02 5.58
C TYR A 78 2.11 13.27 5.59
N LEU A 79 1.59 13.97 6.60
CA LEU A 79 0.22 14.48 6.60
C LEU A 79 0.00 15.51 5.48
N ASP A 80 0.93 16.46 5.33
CA ASP A 80 0.88 17.45 4.26
C ASP A 80 0.96 16.78 2.88
N MET A 81 1.87 15.81 2.71
CA MET A 81 1.94 15.01 1.49
C MET A 81 0.63 14.27 1.20
N HIS A 82 0.01 13.69 2.21
CA HIS A 82 -1.27 13.00 2.08
C HIS A 82 -2.41 13.96 1.67
N HIS A 83 -2.38 15.21 2.14
CA HIS A 83 -3.36 16.22 1.74
C HIS A 83 -3.15 16.77 0.32
N VAL A 84 -1.89 16.94 -0.11
CA VAL A 84 -1.56 17.49 -1.43
C VAL A 84 -1.66 16.42 -2.53
N ALA A 85 -1.36 15.16 -2.20
CA ALA A 85 -1.33 14.05 -3.13
C ALA A 85 -2.15 12.87 -2.60
N ARG A 86 -3.47 13.08 -2.51
CA ARG A 86 -4.41 12.08 -1.99
C ARG A 86 -4.34 10.76 -2.77
N PRO A 87 -4.00 9.63 -2.11
CA PRO A 87 -3.85 8.34 -2.78
C PRO A 87 -5.11 7.91 -3.55
N PHE A 88 -6.29 8.12 -2.95
CA PHE A 88 -7.57 7.80 -3.59
C PHE A 88 -7.86 8.61 -4.84
N GLU A 89 -7.57 9.90 -4.81
CA GLU A 89 -7.75 10.74 -5.99
C GLU A 89 -6.83 10.22 -7.10
N ARG A 90 -5.55 9.99 -6.78
CA ARG A 90 -4.61 9.44 -7.76
C ARG A 90 -5.06 8.10 -8.35
N ALA A 91 -5.53 7.17 -7.53
CA ALA A 91 -6.06 5.88 -7.99
C ALA A 91 -7.34 6.03 -8.83
N ALA A 92 -8.26 6.91 -8.45
CA ALA A 92 -9.49 7.14 -9.20
C ALA A 92 -9.21 7.73 -10.60
N TRP A 93 -8.32 8.73 -10.67
CA TRP A 93 -7.87 9.30 -11.93
C TRP A 93 -7.18 8.25 -12.80
N ALA A 94 -6.32 7.42 -12.20
CA ALA A 94 -5.62 6.36 -12.92
C ALA A 94 -6.57 5.30 -13.49
N CYS A 95 -7.61 4.92 -12.75
CA CYS A 95 -8.62 3.96 -13.19
C CYS A 95 -9.69 4.57 -14.13
N SER A 96 -9.43 5.74 -14.73
CA SER A 96 -10.34 6.46 -15.63
C SER A 96 -11.75 6.70 -15.04
N ARG A 97 -11.84 6.77 -13.71
CA ARG A 97 -13.09 7.15 -13.04
C ARG A 97 -13.14 8.67 -12.98
N THR A 98 -13.98 9.25 -13.83
CA THR A 98 -14.21 10.70 -13.99
C THR A 98 -14.58 11.44 -12.70
N SER A 99 -14.91 10.69 -11.65
CA SER A 99 -14.96 11.17 -10.28
C SER A 99 -14.30 10.13 -9.37
N ALA A 100 -13.39 10.56 -8.50
CA ALA A 100 -13.10 9.83 -7.27
C ALA A 100 -14.42 9.74 -6.50
N LYS A 101 -15.13 8.60 -6.59
CA LYS A 101 -16.22 8.34 -5.66
C LYS A 101 -15.57 8.27 -4.30
N MET A 102 -15.81 9.28 -3.46
CA MET A 102 -15.42 9.21 -2.07
C MET A 102 -15.97 7.90 -1.50
N ILE A 103 -15.07 7.04 -1.06
CA ILE A 103 -15.45 5.76 -0.46
C ILE A 103 -16.28 6.09 0.77
N GLN A 104 -17.53 5.65 0.79
CA GLN A 104 -18.36 5.82 1.97
C GLN A 104 -17.91 4.80 3.02
N ILE A 105 -17.99 5.15 4.31
CA ILE A 105 -17.58 4.22 5.39
C ILE A 105 -18.31 2.86 5.27
N LYS A 106 -19.57 2.85 4.83
CA LYS A 106 -20.36 1.63 4.60
C LYS A 106 -19.75 0.70 3.53
N ASP A 107 -19.01 1.26 2.58
CA ASP A 107 -18.39 0.54 1.46
C ASP A 107 -17.00 -0.02 1.86
N LEU A 108 -16.48 0.35 3.03
CA LEU A 108 -15.22 -0.19 3.56
C LEU A 108 -15.39 -1.61 4.12
N PRO A 109 -14.35 -2.45 4.01
CA PRO A 109 -14.23 -3.68 4.77
C PRO A 109 -14.52 -3.46 6.25
N VAL A 110 -15.25 -4.38 6.87
CA VAL A 110 -15.74 -4.23 8.25
C VAL A 110 -14.61 -3.95 9.23
N HIS A 111 -13.45 -4.60 9.08
CA HIS A 111 -12.29 -4.44 9.96
C HIS A 111 -11.63 -3.04 9.88
N LEU A 112 -11.93 -2.24 8.85
CA LEU A 112 -11.36 -0.90 8.68
C LEU A 112 -12.28 0.23 9.16
N ARG A 113 -13.59 -0.04 9.31
CA ARG A 113 -14.59 1.00 9.57
C ARG A 113 -14.34 1.80 10.85
N ASN A 114 -13.82 1.15 11.89
CA ASN A 114 -13.55 1.81 13.17
C ASN A 114 -12.47 2.89 13.02
N PHE A 115 -11.40 2.63 12.24
CA PHE A 115 -10.35 3.61 12.02
C PHE A 115 -10.90 4.92 11.44
N PHE A 116 -11.75 4.82 10.42
CA PHE A 116 -12.38 5.99 9.79
C PHE A 116 -13.41 6.66 10.70
N SER A 117 -14.22 5.88 11.41
CA SER A 117 -15.26 6.41 12.31
C SER A 117 -14.67 7.20 13.48
N GLU A 118 -13.48 6.80 13.95
CA GLU A 118 -12.75 7.44 15.04
C GLU A 118 -11.79 8.55 14.57
N ASN A 119 -11.72 8.79 13.25
CA ASN A 119 -10.74 9.67 12.62
C ASN A 119 -9.31 9.36 13.12
N SER A 120 -8.96 8.08 13.13
CA SER A 120 -7.68 7.57 13.60
C SER A 120 -6.56 7.96 12.63
N PRO A 121 -5.34 8.30 13.10
CA PRO A 121 -4.19 8.51 12.23
C PRO A 121 -3.86 7.32 11.31
N ILE A 122 -4.29 6.12 11.69
CA ILE A 122 -4.18 4.89 10.88
C ILE A 122 -4.95 4.99 9.55
N CYS A 123 -5.90 5.92 9.41
CA CYS A 123 -6.57 6.13 8.13
C CYS A 123 -5.57 6.43 7.00
N ILE A 124 -4.48 7.15 7.28
CA ILE A 124 -3.50 7.55 6.26
C ILE A 124 -2.90 6.34 5.53
N PRO A 125 -2.24 5.37 6.20
CA PRO A 125 -1.74 4.18 5.51
C PRO A 125 -2.87 3.31 4.95
N VAL A 126 -4.03 3.23 5.62
CA VAL A 126 -5.18 2.46 5.10
C VAL A 126 -5.71 3.03 3.78
N GLU A 127 -5.71 4.35 3.59
CA GLU A 127 -6.07 4.96 2.31
C GLU A 127 -5.10 4.57 1.19
N ASP A 128 -3.80 4.45 1.48
CA ASP A 128 -2.83 3.94 0.51
C ASP A 128 -3.16 2.50 0.09
N HIS A 129 -3.46 1.63 1.07
CA HIS A 129 -3.81 0.22 0.82
C HIS A 129 -5.03 0.13 -0.10
N LEU A 130 -6.08 0.88 0.21
CA LEU A 130 -7.33 0.88 -0.55
C LEU A 130 -7.14 1.48 -1.96
N ALA A 131 -6.32 2.52 -2.10
CA ALA A 131 -5.96 3.09 -3.40
C ALA A 131 -5.19 2.07 -4.27
N MET A 132 -4.23 1.36 -3.68
CA MET A 132 -3.49 0.30 -4.35
C MET A 132 -4.40 -0.87 -4.76
N ARG A 133 -5.33 -1.30 -3.89
CA ARG A 133 -6.35 -2.31 -4.24
C ARG A 133 -7.22 -1.89 -5.41
N GLN A 134 -7.64 -0.63 -5.47
CA GLN A 134 -8.44 -0.11 -6.59
C GLN A 134 -7.70 -0.22 -7.93
N ILE A 135 -6.41 0.11 -7.96
CA ILE A 135 -5.58 -0.02 -9.17
C ILE A 135 -5.42 -1.50 -9.54
N ARG A 136 -5.14 -2.35 -8.55
CA ARG A 136 -5.02 -3.79 -8.76
C ARG A 136 -6.29 -4.40 -9.34
N ASP A 137 -7.45 -4.05 -8.78
CA ASP A 137 -8.73 -4.60 -9.23
C ASP A 137 -9.09 -4.11 -10.63
N ARG A 138 -8.78 -2.85 -10.98
CA ARG A 138 -8.91 -2.36 -12.36
C ARG A 138 -8.01 -3.13 -13.33
N ALA A 139 -6.76 -3.40 -12.96
CA ALA A 139 -5.88 -4.23 -13.78
C ALA A 139 -6.43 -5.66 -13.98
N ARG A 140 -7.06 -6.25 -12.95
CA ARG A 140 -7.74 -7.56 -13.06
C ARG A 140 -8.93 -7.51 -14.01
N GLU A 141 -9.73 -6.46 -13.96
CA GLU A 141 -10.87 -6.26 -14.88
C GLU A 141 -10.41 -6.24 -16.33
N ILE A 142 -9.41 -5.41 -16.66
CA ILE A 142 -8.84 -5.29 -18.01
C ILE A 142 -8.35 -6.64 -18.53
N LEU A 143 -7.63 -7.42 -17.70
CA LEU A 143 -7.10 -8.72 -18.10
C LEU A 143 -8.20 -9.80 -18.27
N ARG A 144 -9.35 -9.66 -17.57
CA ARG A 144 -10.52 -10.56 -17.72
C ARG A 144 -11.28 -10.33 -19.01
N GLU A 145 -11.22 -9.13 -19.59
CA GLU A 145 -11.88 -8.80 -20.86
C GLU A 145 -11.23 -9.53 -22.07
N LYS A 146 -10.11 -10.25 -21.86
CA LYS A 146 -9.41 -11.14 -22.83
C LYS A 146 -9.07 -10.50 -24.18
N THR A 147 -9.17 -9.18 -24.31
CA THR A 147 -8.87 -8.45 -25.53
C THR A 147 -7.45 -7.91 -25.44
N VAL A 148 -6.55 -8.45 -26.26
CA VAL A 148 -5.16 -7.99 -26.32
C VAL A 148 -5.06 -6.91 -27.38
N SER A 149 -5.17 -5.64 -26.97
CA SER A 149 -4.91 -4.47 -27.82
C SER A 149 -3.69 -3.70 -27.32
N PHE A 150 -3.14 -2.84 -28.18
CA PHE A 150 -2.08 -1.89 -27.80
C PHE A 150 -2.56 -0.94 -26.69
N ASP A 151 -3.82 -0.50 -26.76
CA ASP A 151 -4.42 0.37 -25.76
C ASP A 151 -4.49 -0.31 -24.39
N VAL A 152 -4.87 -1.61 -24.36
CA VAL A 152 -4.88 -2.42 -23.12
C VAL A 152 -3.48 -2.57 -22.52
N GLN A 153 -2.47 -2.80 -23.36
CA GLN A 153 -1.08 -2.84 -22.89
C GLN A 153 -0.64 -1.50 -22.31
N SER A 154 -0.97 -0.40 -22.98
CA SER A 154 -0.64 0.95 -22.53
C SER A 154 -1.35 1.32 -21.23
N GLU A 155 -2.63 0.95 -21.07
CA GLU A 155 -3.40 1.16 -19.84
C GLU A 155 -2.80 0.37 -18.67
N LEU A 156 -2.45 -0.91 -18.87
CA LEU A 156 -1.81 -1.69 -17.80
C LEU A 156 -0.43 -1.16 -17.41
N LEU A 157 0.40 -0.74 -18.38
CA LEU A 157 1.68 -0.11 -18.09
C LEU A 157 1.50 1.17 -17.26
N TYR A 158 0.49 1.97 -17.61
CA TYR A 158 0.16 3.17 -16.85
C TYR A 158 -0.29 2.85 -15.42
N LEU A 159 -1.23 1.91 -15.25
CA LEU A 159 -1.69 1.47 -13.92
C LEU A 159 -0.53 0.93 -13.07
N MET A 160 0.36 0.12 -13.66
CA MET A 160 1.56 -0.38 -13.01
C MET A 160 2.46 0.75 -12.51
N ARG A 161 2.76 1.75 -13.35
CA ARG A 161 3.59 2.90 -12.94
C ARG A 161 2.96 3.69 -11.81
N VAL A 162 1.64 3.90 -11.84
CA VAL A 162 0.92 4.58 -10.76
C VAL A 162 0.99 3.75 -9.48
N TYR A 163 0.74 2.44 -9.56
CA TYR A 163 0.85 1.51 -8.43
C TYR A 163 2.24 1.54 -7.81
N SER A 164 3.30 1.36 -8.60
CA SER A 164 4.69 1.41 -8.12
C SER A 164 5.02 2.72 -7.42
N THR A 165 4.51 3.84 -7.94
CA THR A 165 4.77 5.15 -7.31
C THR A 165 4.05 5.27 -5.96
N LEU A 166 2.80 4.79 -5.87
CA LEU A 166 2.07 4.76 -4.60
C LEU A 166 2.77 3.85 -3.59
N LEU A 167 3.20 2.66 -4.02
CA LEU A 167 3.89 1.70 -3.17
C LEU A 167 5.22 2.26 -2.63
N LYS A 168 6.04 2.87 -3.50
CA LYS A 168 7.28 3.56 -3.10
C LYS A 168 7.01 4.65 -2.05
N SER A 169 5.99 5.47 -2.28
CA SER A 169 5.62 6.54 -1.34
C SER A 169 5.04 5.99 -0.04
N HIS A 170 4.29 4.89 -0.10
CA HIS A 170 3.70 4.23 1.05
C HIS A 170 4.78 3.64 1.96
N PHE A 171 5.71 2.85 1.43
CA PHE A 171 6.82 2.32 2.24
C PHE A 171 7.74 3.41 2.79
N ASP A 172 7.97 4.51 2.06
CA ASP A 172 8.72 5.64 2.61
C ASP A 172 8.03 6.28 3.82
N LYS A 173 6.70 6.46 3.74
CA LYS A 173 5.89 6.92 4.88
C LYS A 173 5.98 5.94 6.03
N GLU A 174 5.91 4.65 5.76
CA GLU A 174 5.94 3.66 6.83
C GLU A 174 7.29 3.58 7.52
N ASP A 175 8.37 3.44 6.75
CA ASP A 175 9.73 3.28 7.27
C ASP A 175 10.19 4.46 8.12
N ASN A 176 9.83 5.68 7.70
CA ASN A 176 10.34 6.90 8.32
C ASN A 176 9.37 7.54 9.31
N CYS A 177 8.11 7.10 9.33
CA CYS A 177 7.10 7.65 10.22
C CYS A 177 6.33 6.57 10.98
N PHE A 178 5.64 5.67 10.28
CA PHE A 178 4.77 4.69 10.95
C PHE A 178 5.56 3.71 11.85
N LEU A 179 6.64 3.10 11.36
CA LEU A 179 7.44 2.16 12.14
C LEU A 179 8.15 2.85 13.32
N VAL A 180 8.52 4.14 13.17
CA VAL A 180 9.05 4.96 14.26
C VAL A 180 7.98 5.19 15.32
N LEU A 181 6.74 5.46 14.90
CA LEU A 181 5.59 5.60 15.80
C LEU A 181 5.29 4.29 16.53
N CYS A 182 5.27 3.15 15.82
CA CYS A 182 5.11 1.82 16.41
C CYS A 182 6.14 1.56 17.51
N ARG A 183 7.42 1.85 17.25
CA ARG A 183 8.48 1.73 18.24
C ARG A 183 8.23 2.56 19.51
N ASN A 184 7.61 3.73 19.38
CA ASN A 184 7.37 4.62 20.52
C ASN A 184 6.10 4.25 21.30
N LEU A 185 5.14 3.57 20.65
CA LEU A 185 3.82 3.26 21.22
C LEU A 185 3.70 1.82 21.73
N LEU A 186 4.46 0.89 21.16
CA LEU A 186 4.40 -0.54 21.48
C LEU A 186 5.58 -0.95 22.35
N GLY A 187 5.31 -1.69 23.42
CA GLY A 187 6.35 -2.31 24.24
C GLY A 187 6.98 -3.53 23.56
N ASP A 188 8.16 -3.95 24.04
CA ASP A 188 8.87 -5.10 23.47
C ASP A 188 8.05 -6.39 23.51
N ASN A 189 7.28 -6.63 24.57
CA ASN A 189 6.40 -7.80 24.66
C ASN A 189 5.32 -7.79 23.57
N GLU A 190 4.72 -6.63 23.32
CA GLU A 190 3.67 -6.49 22.31
C GLU A 190 4.24 -6.70 20.91
N LEU A 191 5.46 -6.21 20.66
CA LEU A 191 6.16 -6.44 19.41
C LEU A 191 6.66 -7.88 19.26
N ALA A 192 6.96 -8.57 20.35
CA ALA A 192 7.35 -9.98 20.34
C ALA A 192 6.16 -10.89 20.03
N GLU A 193 4.96 -10.57 20.52
CA GLU A 193 3.71 -11.32 20.27
C GLU A 193 3.23 -11.27 18.81
N LEU A 194 3.76 -10.34 18.00
CA LEU A 194 3.45 -10.20 16.58
C LEU A 194 4.18 -11.25 15.69
N GLU A 195 4.36 -12.48 16.19
CA GLU A 195 5.24 -13.53 15.64
C GLU A 195 4.99 -13.90 14.17
N ALA A 196 3.80 -13.61 13.63
CA ALA A 196 3.39 -14.03 12.29
C ALA A 196 3.56 -12.94 11.21
N PHE A 197 4.66 -12.17 11.23
CA PHE A 197 4.97 -11.32 10.08
C PHE A 197 5.17 -12.20 8.83
N PRO A 198 4.41 -11.97 7.74
CA PRO A 198 4.51 -12.79 6.55
C PRO A 198 5.88 -12.62 5.89
N GLU A 199 6.69 -13.69 5.90
CA GLU A 199 7.92 -13.75 5.12
C GLU A 199 7.61 -14.05 3.65
N ARG A 200 8.48 -13.62 2.72
CA ARG A 200 8.46 -14.14 1.36
C ARG A 200 8.72 -15.64 1.44
N GLY A 201 7.71 -16.45 1.10
CA GLY A 201 7.87 -17.88 0.83
C GLY A 201 8.57 -18.14 -0.49
#